data_AF-A0A9I9DAQ5-F1
#
_entry.id   AF-A0A9I9DAQ5-F1
#
_cell.length_a   1.000
_cell.length_b   1.000
_cell.length_c   1.000
_cell.angle_alpha   90.00
_cell.angle_beta   90.00
_cell.angle_gamma   90.00
#
_symmetry.space_group_name_H-M   'P 1'
#
loop_
_entity.id
_entity.type
_entity.pdbx_description
1 polymer ?
#
loop_
_entity_poly.entity_id
_entity_poly.type
_entity_poly.pdbx_seq_one_letter_code
_entity_poly.pdbx_strand_id
1 'polypeptide(L)'
;MEVARISSPHLIHIPTTFNRTLTPNPSSIASNRNPPPRSRSFSSFKTATHRNAIRKCELIRTAMASDVVTSERPEVEEEKFDWFAEWYPVMPVCDLDKRVPVGKKVLGLDLVVWWDRNENAWKVFDDSCPHRLAPLSEGRIDQWGRLQCVYHGWCFNGSGDCKFIPQAPPDGPPVHSSKKACVAIYPTTVQNDILWFWPNSDPKFKDIILEKKPPFIPELDDPSYVKLEGNRDMAYGYEILIENLLDPAHVPYAHYKIIPAPPSIKNR
;
A
#
# COMPACT_ATOMS: atom_id res chain seq x y z
N MET A 1 -24.70 57.33 -2.96
CA MET A 1 -23.80 58.13 -3.82
C MET A 1 -22.64 57.21 -4.14
N GLU A 2 -22.43 56.63 -5.31
CA GLU A 2 -22.84 56.95 -6.68
C GLU A 2 -23.01 55.63 -7.46
N VAL A 3 -23.67 55.71 -8.61
CA VAL A 3 -24.33 54.61 -9.33
C VAL A 3 -23.73 54.47 -10.73
N ALA A 4 -23.83 53.26 -11.32
CA ALA A 4 -23.94 52.92 -12.75
C ALA A 4 -22.68 52.34 -13.45
N ARG A 5 -22.74 51.43 -14.44
CA ARG A 5 -23.76 50.53 -15.04
C ARG A 5 -23.03 49.63 -16.08
N ILE A 6 -23.28 48.32 -16.06
CA ILE A 6 -23.69 47.39 -17.14
C ILE A 6 -23.14 47.58 -18.59
N SER A 7 -22.52 46.52 -19.17
CA SER A 7 -22.98 45.80 -20.39
C SER A 7 -22.05 44.66 -20.87
N SER A 8 -22.61 43.44 -20.93
CA SER A 8 -22.41 42.44 -22.01
C SER A 8 -23.62 42.57 -22.98
N PRO A 9 -23.78 41.85 -24.12
CA PRO A 9 -22.99 40.75 -24.71
C PRO A 9 -22.80 40.84 -26.26
N HIS A 10 -22.08 39.88 -26.85
CA HIS A 10 -22.38 39.40 -28.21
C HIS A 10 -22.25 37.87 -28.31
N LEU A 11 -23.39 37.25 -28.61
CA LEU A 11 -23.56 35.85 -29.02
C LEU A 11 -22.99 35.64 -30.44
N ILE A 12 -22.37 34.49 -30.68
CA ILE A 12 -22.32 33.87 -32.00
C ILE A 12 -22.99 32.49 -31.89
N HIS A 13 -23.92 32.24 -32.80
CA HIS A 13 -24.89 31.15 -32.80
C HIS A 13 -24.82 30.50 -34.20
N ILE A 14 -24.49 29.20 -34.31
CA ILE A 14 -24.66 28.40 -35.55
C ILE A 14 -25.02 26.95 -35.15
N PRO A 15 -25.87 26.22 -35.90
CA PRO A 15 -26.98 25.46 -35.33
C PRO A 15 -26.84 23.93 -35.21
N THR A 16 -27.77 23.41 -34.40
CA THR A 16 -28.29 22.05 -34.21
C THR A 16 -28.58 21.26 -35.48
N THR A 17 -28.24 19.96 -35.49
CA THR A 17 -29.21 18.83 -35.54
C THR A 17 -28.47 17.49 -35.45
N PHE A 18 -28.68 16.72 -34.39
CA PHE A 18 -28.60 15.26 -34.46
C PHE A 18 -29.74 14.66 -33.63
N ASN A 19 -30.61 13.93 -34.32
CA ASN A 19 -31.85 13.36 -33.80
C ASN A 19 -31.56 12.33 -32.71
N ARG A 20 -32.10 12.57 -31.51
CA ARG A 20 -32.21 11.61 -30.42
C ARG A 20 -33.48 10.80 -30.62
N THR A 21 -33.35 9.58 -31.16
CA THR A 21 -34.44 8.60 -31.14
C THR A 21 -34.68 8.14 -29.71
N LEU A 22 -35.86 8.48 -29.19
CA LEU A 22 -36.45 8.00 -27.95
C LEU A 22 -36.89 6.54 -28.14
N THR A 23 -36.43 5.65 -27.27
CA THR A 23 -37.08 4.36 -27.02
C THR A 23 -37.50 4.28 -25.55
N PRO A 24 -38.62 3.60 -25.23
CA PRO A 24 -39.31 3.78 -23.95
C PRO A 24 -38.72 2.92 -22.83
N ASN A 25 -38.72 3.48 -21.61
CA ASN A 25 -38.53 2.77 -20.35
C ASN A 25 -39.54 1.63 -20.19
N PRO A 26 -39.11 0.46 -19.69
CA PRO A 26 -39.92 -0.37 -18.83
C PRO A 26 -39.56 -0.11 -17.36
N SER A 27 -40.59 0.23 -16.62
CA SER A 27 -40.66 0.42 -15.18
C SER A 27 -40.28 -0.81 -14.34
N SER A 28 -39.83 -0.51 -13.12
CA SER A 28 -39.92 -1.31 -11.88
C SER A 28 -39.21 -2.67 -11.83
N ILE A 29 -38.01 -2.68 -11.23
CA ILE A 29 -37.55 -3.83 -10.44
C ILE A 29 -37.38 -3.37 -9.00
N ALA A 30 -38.23 -3.95 -8.16
CA ALA A 30 -38.32 -3.70 -6.74
C ALA A 30 -37.03 -4.10 -6.01
N SER A 31 -36.72 -3.32 -4.98
CA SER A 31 -35.68 -3.56 -4.00
C SER A 31 -35.93 -4.86 -3.23
N ASN A 32 -35.15 -5.92 -3.51
CA ASN A 32 -35.01 -7.04 -2.58
C ASN A 32 -33.83 -6.75 -1.64
N ARG A 33 -34.12 -6.05 -0.54
CA ARG A 33 -33.23 -6.01 0.63
C ARG A 33 -33.39 -7.34 1.37
N ASN A 34 -32.38 -8.20 1.29
CA ASN A 34 -32.30 -9.39 2.15
C ASN A 34 -32.14 -8.93 3.62
N PRO A 35 -32.99 -9.40 4.56
CA PRO A 35 -32.78 -9.14 5.97
C PRO A 35 -31.62 -9.98 6.53
N PRO A 36 -30.89 -9.50 7.56
CA PRO A 36 -29.81 -10.26 8.18
C PRO A 36 -30.36 -11.49 8.93
N PRO A 37 -29.63 -12.60 9.01
CA PRO A 37 -30.06 -13.76 9.77
C PRO A 37 -30.07 -13.44 11.28
N ARG A 38 -31.19 -13.77 11.93
CA ARG A 38 -31.42 -13.62 13.36
C ARG A 38 -30.40 -14.41 14.20
N SER A 39 -29.90 -13.76 15.23
CA SER A 39 -29.12 -14.34 16.33
C SER A 39 -29.82 -15.56 16.93
N ARG A 40 -29.14 -16.72 16.93
CA ARG A 40 -29.52 -17.86 17.77
C ARG A 40 -28.67 -17.89 19.04
N SER A 41 -29.42 -17.99 20.13
CA SER A 41 -29.03 -18.16 21.53
C SER A 41 -27.84 -19.10 21.76
N PHE A 42 -27.00 -18.71 22.71
CA PHE A 42 -26.01 -19.52 23.39
C PHE A 42 -26.64 -20.82 23.95
N SER A 43 -25.97 -21.95 23.71
CA SER A 43 -26.09 -23.14 24.54
C SER A 43 -24.70 -23.68 24.84
N SER A 44 -24.41 -23.73 26.14
CA SER A 44 -23.20 -24.26 26.78
C SER A 44 -22.80 -25.65 26.26
N PHE A 45 -21.61 -25.77 25.68
CA PHE A 45 -20.97 -27.07 25.40
C PHE A 45 -19.91 -27.39 26.46
N LYS A 46 -20.11 -28.52 27.13
CA LYS A 46 -19.22 -29.11 28.13
C LYS A 46 -17.94 -29.61 27.47
N THR A 47 -16.81 -29.37 28.11
CA THR A 47 -15.49 -29.86 27.75
C THR A 47 -15.38 -31.37 27.95
N ALA A 48 -15.04 -32.10 26.89
CA ALA A 48 -14.63 -33.51 26.96
C ALA A 48 -13.20 -33.63 26.44
N THR A 49 -12.28 -33.98 27.35
CA THR A 49 -10.86 -34.23 27.07
C THR A 49 -10.69 -35.55 26.31
N HIS A 50 -10.29 -35.49 25.04
CA HIS A 50 -9.89 -36.66 24.26
C HIS A 50 -8.36 -36.84 24.32
N ARG A 51 -7.90 -37.98 24.84
CA ARG A 51 -6.49 -38.38 24.84
C ARG A 51 -6.12 -38.90 23.46
N ASN A 52 -5.20 -38.23 22.76
CA ASN A 52 -4.62 -38.72 21.50
C ASN A 52 -3.46 -39.68 21.78
N ALA A 53 -3.69 -40.97 21.56
CA ALA A 53 -2.64 -41.98 21.49
C ALA A 53 -2.07 -42.02 20.07
N ILE A 54 -0.79 -41.68 19.92
CA ILE A 54 -0.05 -41.70 18.66
C ILE A 54 0.27 -43.17 18.33
N ARG A 55 -0.33 -43.71 17.27
CA ARG A 55 0.12 -44.97 16.64
C ARG A 55 1.25 -44.67 15.68
N LYS A 56 2.43 -45.25 15.94
CA LYS A 56 3.63 -45.18 15.12
C LYS A 56 3.41 -46.04 13.86
N CYS A 57 3.35 -45.42 12.68
CA CYS A 57 3.30 -46.12 11.39
C CYS A 57 4.72 -46.14 10.81
N GLU A 58 5.30 -47.33 10.68
CA GLU A 58 6.67 -47.54 10.23
C GLU A 58 6.67 -47.67 8.70
N LEU A 59 7.27 -46.70 8.01
CA LEU A 59 7.41 -46.69 6.55
C LEU A 59 8.67 -47.46 6.16
N ILE A 60 8.49 -48.51 5.36
CA ILE A 60 9.56 -49.31 4.76
C ILE A 60 10.29 -48.44 3.73
N ARG A 61 11.57 -48.13 3.97
CA ARG A 61 12.48 -47.52 2.98
C ARG A 61 13.11 -48.62 2.12
N THR A 62 12.76 -48.67 0.85
CA THR A 62 13.52 -49.42 -0.16
C THR A 62 14.71 -48.56 -0.59
N ALA A 63 15.93 -49.00 -0.28
CA ALA A 63 17.16 -48.34 -0.69
C ALA A 63 17.47 -48.64 -2.17
N MET A 64 17.53 -47.60 -2.99
CA MET A 64 18.25 -47.62 -4.27
C MET A 64 19.53 -46.81 -4.05
N ALA A 65 20.63 -47.52 -3.81
CA ALA A 65 21.95 -46.90 -3.80
C ALA A 65 22.34 -46.62 -5.26
N SER A 66 22.44 -45.35 -5.61
CA SER A 66 23.23 -44.91 -6.76
C SER A 66 24.34 -44.06 -6.18
N ASP A 67 25.58 -44.45 -6.46
CA ASP A 67 26.79 -43.76 -6.02
C ASP A 67 26.82 -42.35 -6.61
N VAL A 68 26.30 -41.39 -5.85
CA VAL A 68 26.49 -39.97 -6.12
C VAL A 68 27.90 -39.65 -5.67
N VAL A 69 28.81 -39.55 -6.64
CA VAL A 69 30.10 -38.88 -6.45
C VAL A 69 29.80 -37.46 -5.98
N THR A 70 29.97 -37.21 -4.69
CA THR A 70 29.93 -35.86 -4.12
C THR A 70 31.19 -35.15 -4.57
N SER A 71 31.11 -34.54 -5.76
CA SER A 71 31.96 -33.41 -6.11
C SER A 71 31.72 -32.35 -5.05
N GLU A 72 32.73 -32.08 -4.21
CA GLU A 72 32.75 -30.93 -3.30
C GLU A 72 32.59 -29.67 -4.17
N ARG A 73 31.35 -29.20 -4.26
CA ARG A 73 31.03 -27.91 -4.85
C ARG A 73 31.61 -26.88 -3.87
N PRO A 74 32.42 -25.91 -4.32
CA PRO A 74 32.86 -24.86 -3.42
C PRO A 74 31.63 -24.27 -2.74
N GLU A 75 31.66 -24.17 -1.41
CA GLU A 75 30.67 -23.44 -0.64
C GLU A 75 30.72 -21.99 -1.13
N VAL A 76 29.85 -21.68 -2.09
CA VAL A 76 29.55 -20.30 -2.44
C VAL A 76 28.88 -19.76 -1.20
N GLU A 77 29.52 -18.80 -0.51
CA GLU A 77 28.87 -18.00 0.51
C GLU A 77 27.63 -17.40 -0.17
N GLU A 78 26.46 -18.00 0.07
CA GLU A 78 25.20 -17.46 -0.42
C GLU A 78 25.01 -16.12 0.27
N GLU A 79 25.26 -15.03 -0.46
CA GLU A 79 24.98 -13.68 0.02
C GLU A 79 23.50 -13.63 0.42
N LYS A 80 23.25 -13.59 1.73
CA LYS A 80 21.91 -13.55 2.27
C LYS A 80 21.30 -12.20 1.93
N PHE A 81 20.26 -12.22 1.12
CA PHE A 81 19.50 -11.02 0.76
C PHE A 81 18.96 -10.31 2.01
N ASP A 82 19.28 -9.01 2.15
CA ASP A 82 18.77 -8.17 3.23
C ASP A 82 17.48 -7.47 2.79
N TRP A 83 16.36 -8.03 3.24
CA TRP A 83 15.03 -7.50 2.97
C TRP A 83 14.83 -6.06 3.45
N PHE A 84 15.63 -5.58 4.40
CA PHE A 84 15.52 -4.23 4.94
C PHE A 84 16.51 -3.23 4.31
N ALA A 85 17.26 -3.67 3.29
CA ALA A 85 18.22 -2.85 2.55
C ALA A 85 17.85 -2.68 1.06
N GLU A 86 16.55 -2.56 0.79
CA GLU A 86 16.00 -2.39 -0.56
C GLU A 86 14.85 -1.37 -0.59
N TRP A 87 14.57 -0.82 -1.78
CA TRP A 87 13.43 0.06 -2.00
C TRP A 87 12.17 -0.75 -2.29
N TYR A 88 11.07 -0.44 -1.59
CA TYR A 88 9.77 -1.08 -1.81
C TYR A 88 8.72 -0.05 -2.23
N PRO A 89 7.86 -0.39 -3.21
CA PRO A 89 6.75 0.47 -3.58
C PRO A 89 5.68 0.41 -2.49
N VAL A 90 5.10 1.56 -2.14
CA VAL A 90 4.04 1.67 -1.14
C VAL A 90 2.68 1.83 -1.82
N MET A 91 2.56 2.83 -2.69
CA MET A 91 1.32 3.20 -3.38
C MET A 91 1.63 4.02 -4.65
N PRO A 92 0.82 3.89 -5.71
CA PRO A 92 0.75 4.93 -6.75
C PRO A 92 0.36 6.28 -6.14
N VAL A 93 1.00 7.37 -6.56
CA VAL A 93 0.72 8.71 -6.03
C VAL A 93 -0.70 9.17 -6.39
N CYS A 94 -1.23 8.72 -7.52
CA CYS A 94 -2.59 9.02 -7.95
C CYS A 94 -3.69 8.47 -7.02
N ASP A 95 -3.36 7.42 -6.23
CA ASP A 95 -4.27 6.81 -5.25
C ASP A 95 -4.16 7.47 -3.85
N LEU A 96 -3.28 8.45 -3.67
CA LEU A 96 -3.06 9.12 -2.39
C LEU A 96 -3.75 10.50 -2.35
N ASP A 97 -4.48 10.77 -1.27
CA ASP A 97 -5.09 12.07 -1.00
C ASP A 97 -4.22 12.89 -0.04
N LYS A 98 -3.72 14.04 -0.51
CA LYS A 98 -2.85 14.95 0.27
C LYS A 98 -3.51 15.54 1.53
N ARG A 99 -4.80 15.31 1.75
CA ARG A 99 -5.56 15.87 2.89
C ARG A 99 -5.62 14.93 4.08
N VAL A 100 -5.42 13.63 3.88
CA VAL A 100 -5.61 12.60 4.91
C VAL A 100 -4.38 11.69 5.01
N PRO A 101 -3.95 11.32 6.22
CA PRO A 101 -2.98 10.26 6.37
C PRO A 101 -3.61 8.90 6.01
N VAL A 102 -2.79 7.97 5.51
CA VAL A 102 -3.22 6.65 5.04
C VAL A 102 -2.34 5.58 5.67
N GLY A 103 -2.96 4.59 6.32
CA GLY A 103 -2.28 3.44 6.89
C GLY A 103 -1.92 2.40 5.83
N LYS A 104 -0.72 1.84 5.91
CA LYS A 104 -0.23 0.76 5.06
C LYS A 104 0.58 -0.25 5.86
N LYS A 105 0.62 -1.49 5.40
CA LYS A 105 1.49 -2.52 5.96
C LYS A 105 2.37 -3.09 4.86
N VAL A 106 3.69 -2.98 5.00
CA VAL A 106 4.66 -3.50 4.04
C VAL A 106 5.78 -4.22 4.80
N LEU A 107 6.12 -5.46 4.40
CA LEU A 107 7.07 -6.33 5.13
C LEU A 107 6.74 -6.51 6.62
N GLY A 108 5.45 -6.45 6.97
CA GLY A 108 4.99 -6.51 8.36
C GLY A 108 5.10 -5.21 9.17
N LEU A 109 5.75 -4.17 8.62
CA LEU A 109 5.85 -2.83 9.22
C LEU A 109 4.54 -2.08 9.04
N ASP A 110 4.00 -1.51 10.11
CA ASP A 110 2.84 -0.61 10.08
C ASP A 110 3.31 0.82 9.80
N LEU A 111 2.82 1.38 8.70
CA LEU A 111 3.28 2.63 8.11
C LEU A 111 2.14 3.63 7.99
N VAL A 112 2.43 4.91 8.26
CA VAL A 112 1.54 6.02 7.90
C VAL A 112 2.15 6.81 6.74
N VAL A 113 1.43 6.84 5.62
CA VAL A 113 1.71 7.69 4.47
C VAL A 113 0.96 9.00 4.66
N TRP A 114 1.63 10.14 4.57
CA TRP A 114 0.97 11.44 4.70
C TRP A 114 1.71 12.53 3.91
N TRP A 115 0.99 13.62 3.62
CA TRP A 115 1.54 14.77 2.90
C TRP A 115 1.98 15.85 3.88
N ASP A 116 3.28 16.11 3.95
CA ASP A 116 3.80 17.27 4.68
C ASP A 116 3.58 18.54 3.85
N ARG A 117 2.65 19.40 4.30
CA ARG A 117 2.35 20.66 3.63
C ARG A 117 3.47 21.69 3.75
N ASN A 118 4.33 21.57 4.75
CA ASN A 118 5.45 22.50 4.95
C ASN A 118 6.61 22.19 4.01
N GLU A 119 6.86 20.91 3.76
CA GLU A 119 7.92 20.45 2.85
C GLU A 119 7.42 20.17 1.42
N ASN A 120 6.11 20.19 1.19
CA ASN A 120 5.48 19.77 -0.07
C ASN A 120 5.97 18.39 -0.55
N ALA A 121 5.99 17.43 0.37
CA ALA A 121 6.50 16.09 0.11
C ALA A 121 5.66 15.02 0.81
N TRP A 122 5.58 13.85 0.18
CA TRP A 122 5.09 12.64 0.84
C TRP A 122 6.09 12.15 1.87
N LYS A 123 5.58 11.65 3.00
CA LYS A 123 6.36 11.11 4.11
C LYS A 123 5.77 9.76 4.53
N VAL A 124 6.65 8.87 4.97
CA VAL A 124 6.27 7.56 5.52
C VAL A 124 6.91 7.41 6.89
N PHE A 125 6.08 7.30 7.92
CA PHE A 125 6.52 7.10 9.30
C PHE A 125 6.03 5.74 9.82
N ASP A 126 6.54 5.34 10.97
CA ASP A 126 5.86 4.33 11.79
C ASP A 126 4.42 4.77 12.08
N ASP A 127 3.46 3.87 11.90
CA ASP A 127 2.05 4.13 12.23
C ASP A 127 1.77 3.96 13.73
N SER A 128 2.60 4.59 14.57
CA SER A 128 2.52 4.45 16.02
C SER A 128 2.97 5.72 16.71
N CYS A 129 2.04 6.39 17.39
CA CYS A 129 2.35 7.58 18.15
C CYS A 129 3.25 7.24 19.35
N PRO A 130 4.42 7.87 19.53
CA PRO A 130 5.36 7.54 20.61
C PRO A 130 4.80 7.80 22.03
N HIS A 131 3.68 8.51 22.15
CA HIS A 131 3.02 8.75 23.43
C HIS A 131 2.31 7.49 23.98
N ARG A 132 1.40 6.90 23.20
CA ARG A 132 0.53 5.78 23.63
C ARG A 132 0.19 4.79 22.49
N LEU A 133 1.03 4.76 21.46
CA LEU A 133 0.97 3.82 20.33
C LEU A 133 -0.33 3.88 19.51
N ALA A 134 -1.08 4.99 19.60
CA ALA A 134 -2.23 5.20 18.74
C ALA A 134 -1.78 5.30 17.29
N PRO A 135 -2.50 4.68 16.34
CA PRO A 135 -2.18 4.78 14.92
C PRO A 135 -2.25 6.25 14.48
N LEU A 136 -1.19 6.71 13.84
CA LEU A 136 -1.10 8.07 13.29
C LEU A 136 -1.92 8.21 12.01
N SER A 137 -2.16 7.11 11.31
CA SER A 137 -3.03 7.00 10.13
C SER A 137 -4.50 7.30 10.43
N GLU A 138 -4.94 7.10 11.68
CA GLU A 138 -6.27 7.54 12.13
C GLU A 138 -6.31 9.03 12.51
N GLY A 139 -5.16 9.70 12.43
CA GLY A 139 -4.99 11.12 12.71
C GLY A 139 -5.47 12.03 11.58
N ARG A 140 -4.86 13.21 11.50
CA ARG A 140 -5.19 14.24 10.51
C ARG A 140 -3.99 15.13 10.23
N ILE A 141 -4.03 15.86 9.14
CA ILE A 141 -3.08 16.94 8.89
C ILE A 141 -3.67 18.22 9.50
N ASP A 142 -3.01 18.77 10.52
CA ASP A 142 -3.50 19.95 11.23
C ASP A 142 -3.46 21.24 10.38
N GLN A 143 -4.01 22.33 10.90
CA GLN A 143 -4.05 23.62 10.19
C GLN A 143 -2.66 24.22 9.91
N TRP A 144 -1.61 23.74 10.59
CA TRP A 144 -0.22 24.14 10.38
C TRP A 144 0.55 23.14 9.49
N GLY A 145 -0.16 22.21 8.86
CA GLY A 145 0.43 21.27 7.90
C GLY A 145 1.17 20.09 8.51
N ARG A 146 1.00 19.82 9.81
CA ARG A 146 1.69 18.75 10.54
C ARG A 146 0.82 17.51 10.68
N LEU A 147 1.44 16.35 10.83
CA LEU A 147 0.73 15.13 11.18
C LEU A 147 0.30 15.18 12.65
N GLN A 148 -1.00 15.17 12.91
CA GLN A 148 -1.57 15.24 14.25
C GLN A 148 -2.22 13.91 14.64
N CYS A 149 -1.73 13.34 15.75
CA CYS A 149 -2.27 12.11 16.33
C CYS A 149 -3.73 12.28 16.76
N VAL A 150 -4.56 11.28 16.45
CA VAL A 150 -5.99 11.25 16.79
C VAL A 150 -6.24 11.30 18.29
N TYR A 151 -5.35 10.69 19.09
CA TYR A 151 -5.63 10.42 20.48
C TYR A 151 -5.50 11.67 21.36
N HIS A 152 -4.28 12.23 21.44
CA HIS A 152 -4.00 13.39 22.30
C HIS A 152 -3.53 14.62 21.51
N GLY A 153 -3.60 14.58 20.17
CA GLY A 153 -3.30 15.74 19.35
C GLY A 153 -1.82 16.13 19.27
N TRP A 154 -0.90 15.23 19.62
CA TRP A 154 0.55 15.44 19.41
C TRP A 154 0.81 15.63 17.91
N CYS A 155 1.57 16.67 17.56
CA CYS A 155 1.85 17.03 16.17
C CYS A 155 3.31 16.80 15.81
N PHE A 156 3.55 16.25 14.62
CA PHE A 156 4.87 15.88 14.09
C PHE A 156 5.12 16.57 12.75
N ASN A 157 6.37 17.01 12.49
CA ASN A 157 6.78 17.49 11.17
C ASN A 157 7.29 16.34 10.29
N GLY A 158 7.66 16.64 9.03
CA GLY A 158 8.22 15.70 8.06
C GLY A 158 9.54 15.03 8.44
N SER A 159 10.22 15.53 9.46
CA SER A 159 11.43 14.91 10.05
C SER A 159 11.11 13.99 11.24
N GLY A 160 9.83 13.80 11.58
CA GLY A 160 9.37 12.99 12.71
C GLY A 160 9.50 13.67 14.08
N ASP A 161 9.97 14.92 14.14
CA ASP A 161 10.08 15.65 15.41
C ASP A 161 8.70 16.01 15.94
N CYS A 162 8.48 15.82 17.24
CA CYS A 162 7.31 16.39 17.90
C CYS A 162 7.44 17.91 17.96
N LYS A 163 6.53 18.63 17.31
CA LYS A 163 6.52 20.10 17.30
C LYS A 163 5.52 20.70 18.27
N PHE A 164 4.51 19.94 18.69
CA PHE A 164 3.48 20.45 19.57
C PHE A 164 2.80 19.34 20.36
N ILE A 165 2.63 19.59 21.64
CA ILE A 165 1.90 18.74 22.58
C ILE A 165 0.84 19.65 23.22
N PRO A 166 -0.45 19.49 22.89
CA PRO A 166 -1.50 20.39 23.39
C PRO A 166 -1.58 20.48 24.92
N GLN A 167 -1.18 19.42 25.61
CA GLN A 167 -1.26 19.30 27.07
C GLN A 167 0.01 19.78 27.78
N ALA A 168 1.09 20.11 27.05
CA ALA A 168 2.31 20.61 27.66
C ALA A 168 2.14 22.09 28.04
N PRO A 169 2.40 22.49 29.30
CA PRO A 169 2.28 23.88 29.69
C PRO A 169 3.35 24.73 28.99
N PRO A 170 3.07 26.00 28.63
CA PRO A 170 4.04 26.87 27.95
C PRO A 170 5.35 27.04 28.72
N ASP A 171 5.26 27.17 30.05
CA ASP A 171 6.41 27.34 30.95
C ASP A 171 6.94 26.00 31.50
N GLY A 172 6.48 24.88 30.95
CA GLY A 172 6.90 23.55 31.33
C GLY A 172 8.25 23.13 30.74
N PRO A 173 8.77 21.97 31.16
CA PRO A 173 9.91 21.38 30.47
C PRO A 173 9.57 21.14 28.98
N PRO A 174 10.52 21.33 28.05
CA PRO A 174 10.28 21.22 26.61
C PRO A 174 10.19 19.74 26.18
N VAL A 175 9.13 19.04 26.62
CA VAL A 175 8.94 17.59 26.39
C VAL A 175 8.92 17.26 24.90
N HIS A 176 8.40 18.16 24.07
CA HIS A 176 8.36 18.02 22.61
C HIS A 176 9.77 17.93 21.98
N SER A 177 10.80 18.49 22.62
CA SER A 177 12.19 18.43 22.15
C SER A 177 12.91 17.13 22.52
N SER A 178 12.27 16.24 23.30
CA SER A 178 12.83 14.95 23.65
C SER A 178 12.89 14.02 22.44
N LYS A 179 14.01 13.29 22.26
CA LYS A 179 14.11 12.25 21.22
C LYS A 179 13.09 11.13 21.40
N LYS A 180 12.60 10.88 22.62
CA LYS A 180 11.52 9.91 22.89
C LYS A 180 10.16 10.40 22.43
N ALA A 181 10.02 11.69 22.14
CA ALA A 181 8.81 12.26 21.57
C ALA A 181 8.81 12.21 20.03
N CYS A 182 9.93 11.90 19.38
CA CYS A 182 9.99 11.78 17.93
C CYS A 182 9.37 10.45 17.47
N VAL A 183 8.75 10.46 16.28
CA VAL A 183 8.32 9.26 15.57
C VAL A 183 9.43 8.80 14.62
N ALA A 184 9.58 7.49 14.44
CA ALA A 184 10.50 6.94 13.45
C ALA A 184 10.02 7.28 12.04
N ILE A 185 10.97 7.64 11.18
CA ILE A 185 10.73 8.00 9.79
C ILE A 185 11.48 7.04 8.88
N TYR A 186 10.90 6.77 7.72
CA TYR A 186 11.54 5.97 6.68
C TYR A 186 12.00 6.88 5.54
N PRO A 187 13.21 6.67 4.97
CA PRO A 187 13.61 7.32 3.74
C PRO A 187 12.56 7.06 2.66
N THR A 188 12.16 8.11 1.95
CA THR A 188 11.04 8.08 1.00
C THR A 188 11.34 8.90 -0.22
N THR A 189 10.84 8.46 -1.36
CA THR A 189 10.95 9.20 -2.61
C THR A 189 9.76 8.88 -3.52
N VAL A 190 9.45 9.81 -4.43
CA VAL A 190 8.53 9.56 -5.54
C VAL A 190 9.36 9.35 -6.80
N GLN A 191 9.16 8.22 -7.47
CA GLN A 191 9.79 7.90 -8.75
C GLN A 191 8.81 7.12 -9.62
N ASN A 192 8.72 7.48 -10.91
CA ASN A 192 7.74 6.94 -11.86
C ASN A 192 6.30 6.97 -11.30
N ASP A 193 5.90 8.09 -10.69
CA ASP A 193 4.60 8.31 -10.01
C ASP A 193 4.22 7.28 -8.93
N ILE A 194 5.20 6.55 -8.41
CA ILE A 194 5.06 5.61 -7.29
C ILE A 194 5.75 6.21 -6.06
N LEU A 195 5.10 6.12 -4.90
CA LEU A 195 5.73 6.39 -3.61
C LEU A 195 6.53 5.16 -3.18
N TRP A 196 7.84 5.34 -3.00
CA TRP A 196 8.77 4.33 -2.51
C TRP A 196 9.21 4.64 -1.09
N PHE A 197 9.49 3.59 -0.31
CA PHE A 197 10.14 3.72 0.98
C PHE A 197 11.27 2.70 1.15
N TRP A 198 12.24 3.07 1.99
CA TRP A 198 13.30 2.19 2.46
C TRP A 198 12.94 1.72 3.87
N PRO A 199 12.77 0.41 4.12
CA PRO A 199 12.23 -0.14 5.35
C PRO A 199 13.25 -0.17 6.50
N ASN A 200 14.07 0.88 6.63
CA ASN A 200 15.02 1.02 7.72
C ASN A 200 15.06 2.48 8.18
N SER A 201 14.70 2.71 9.44
CA SER A 201 14.62 4.04 10.05
C SER A 201 15.93 4.48 10.73
N ASP A 202 17.02 3.72 10.62
CA ASP A 202 18.33 4.12 11.13
C ASP A 202 18.76 5.43 10.45
N PRO A 203 19.11 6.49 11.20
CA PRO A 203 19.50 7.79 10.65
C PRO A 203 20.60 7.74 9.59
N LYS A 204 21.44 6.71 9.57
CA LYS A 204 22.48 6.54 8.53
C LYS A 204 21.90 6.36 7.13
N PHE A 205 20.67 5.85 7.01
CA PHE A 205 20.00 5.64 5.72
C PHE A 205 19.15 6.82 5.27
N LYS A 206 19.14 7.93 6.02
CA LYS A 206 18.35 9.12 5.68
C LYS A 206 18.56 9.55 4.22
N ASP A 207 19.80 9.51 3.75
CA ASP A 207 20.20 9.95 2.42
C ASP A 207 20.49 8.78 1.46
N ILE A 208 19.95 7.58 1.74
CA ILE A 208 20.18 6.35 0.95
C ILE A 208 19.84 6.50 -0.54
N ILE A 209 18.94 7.44 -0.89
CA ILE A 209 18.60 7.77 -2.27
C ILE A 209 19.79 8.25 -3.12
N LEU A 210 20.84 8.79 -2.49
CA LEU A 210 22.06 9.23 -3.15
C LEU A 210 22.96 8.05 -3.55
N GLU A 211 22.91 6.96 -2.79
CA GLU A 211 23.72 5.76 -3.00
C GLU A 211 22.97 4.72 -3.85
N LYS A 212 21.68 4.53 -3.56
CA LYS A 212 20.82 3.53 -4.20
C LYS A 212 19.46 4.11 -4.48
N LYS A 213 19.04 4.05 -5.74
CA LYS A 213 17.72 4.52 -6.18
C LYS A 213 16.74 3.34 -6.33
N PRO A 214 15.42 3.59 -6.25
CA PRO A 214 14.45 2.59 -6.66
C PRO A 214 14.66 2.20 -8.14
N PRO A 215 14.16 1.02 -8.57
CA PRO A 215 14.16 0.64 -9.98
C PRO A 215 13.51 1.73 -10.85
N PHE A 216 14.20 2.13 -11.93
CA PHE A 216 13.75 3.20 -12.83
C PHE A 216 13.39 2.63 -14.20
N ILE A 217 12.21 2.99 -14.69
CA ILE A 217 11.70 2.58 -16.01
C ILE A 217 11.41 3.87 -16.80
N PRO A 218 12.27 4.27 -17.76
CA PRO A 218 12.13 5.52 -18.51
C PRO A 218 10.77 5.68 -19.19
N GLU A 219 10.21 4.58 -19.70
CA GLU A 219 8.95 4.54 -20.44
C GLU A 219 7.75 4.95 -19.58
N LEU A 220 7.84 4.86 -18.24
CA LEU A 220 6.77 5.30 -17.34
C LEU A 220 6.70 6.84 -17.18
N ASP A 221 7.75 7.56 -17.58
CA ASP A 221 7.81 9.02 -17.57
C ASP A 221 7.69 9.62 -18.99
N ASP A 222 7.70 8.78 -20.03
CA ASP A 222 7.56 9.21 -21.41
C ASP A 222 6.08 9.44 -21.76
N PRO A 223 5.67 10.68 -22.11
CA PRO A 223 4.28 11.00 -22.44
C PRO A 223 3.77 10.33 -23.73
N SER A 224 4.65 9.74 -24.54
CA SER A 224 4.25 8.93 -25.71
C SER A 224 3.70 7.55 -25.34
N TYR A 225 3.91 7.11 -24.09
CA TYR A 225 3.38 5.87 -23.55
C TYR A 225 2.10 6.10 -22.75
N VAL A 226 1.22 5.09 -22.75
CA VAL A 226 0.08 5.03 -21.83
C VAL A 226 0.45 4.12 -20.68
N LYS A 227 0.40 4.64 -19.46
CA LYS A 227 0.57 3.86 -18.24
C LYS A 227 -0.74 3.64 -17.52
N LEU A 228 -0.88 2.45 -16.93
CA LEU A 228 -1.95 2.10 -16.01
C LEU A 228 -1.30 1.73 -14.68
N GLU A 229 -1.65 2.46 -13.64
CA GLU A 229 -1.18 2.24 -12.28
C GLU A 229 -2.34 1.79 -11.42
N GLY A 230 -2.05 0.96 -10.42
CA GLY A 230 -3.03 0.56 -9.43
C GLY A 230 -2.42 -0.29 -8.34
N ASN A 231 -3.05 -0.25 -7.17
CA ASN A 231 -2.72 -1.11 -6.05
C ASN A 231 -3.90 -2.00 -5.66
N ARG A 232 -3.62 -3.25 -5.29
CA ARG A 232 -4.61 -4.18 -4.75
C ARG A 232 -4.01 -5.08 -3.68
N ASP A 233 -4.69 -5.16 -2.56
CA ASP A 233 -4.36 -6.13 -1.52
C ASP A 233 -4.90 -7.51 -1.90
N MET A 234 -4.01 -8.50 -1.87
CA MET A 234 -4.32 -9.91 -2.14
C MET A 234 -4.22 -10.70 -0.84
N ALA A 235 -5.17 -11.60 -0.59
CA ALA A 235 -5.24 -12.38 0.64
C ALA A 235 -4.30 -13.62 0.62
N TYR A 236 -3.07 -13.43 0.17
CA TYR A 236 -2.01 -14.44 0.13
C TYR A 236 -0.62 -13.79 0.10
N GLY A 237 0.42 -14.57 0.41
CA GLY A 237 1.81 -14.11 0.44
C GLY A 237 2.34 -13.73 -0.94
N TYR A 238 3.33 -12.85 -0.98
CA TYR A 238 3.94 -12.37 -2.23
C TYR A 238 4.61 -13.52 -3.00
N GLU A 239 5.12 -14.53 -2.30
CA GLU A 239 5.76 -15.72 -2.86
C GLU A 239 4.82 -16.47 -3.81
N ILE A 240 3.53 -16.57 -3.45
CA ILE A 240 2.52 -17.23 -4.29
C ILE A 240 2.24 -16.42 -5.55
N LEU A 241 2.22 -15.08 -5.44
CA LEU A 241 2.04 -14.20 -6.60
C LEU A 241 3.23 -14.31 -7.56
N ILE A 242 4.45 -14.32 -7.02
CA ILE A 242 5.67 -14.45 -7.82
C ILE A 242 5.75 -15.83 -8.49
N GLU A 243 5.43 -16.90 -7.78
CA GLU A 243 5.35 -18.25 -8.36
C GLU A 243 4.34 -18.30 -9.51
N ASN A 244 3.14 -17.73 -9.31
CA ASN A 244 2.12 -17.66 -10.36
C ASN A 244 2.60 -16.86 -11.57
N LEU A 245 3.24 -15.71 -11.37
CA LEU A 245 3.75 -14.86 -12.44
C LEU A 245 4.84 -15.56 -13.27
N LEU A 246 5.68 -16.37 -12.62
CA LEU A 246 6.81 -17.06 -13.24
C LEU A 246 6.43 -18.40 -13.88
N ASP A 247 5.24 -18.94 -13.63
CA ASP A 247 4.79 -20.20 -14.23
C ASP A 247 4.12 -19.98 -15.60
N PRO A 248 4.76 -20.29 -16.74
CA PRO A 248 4.11 -20.16 -18.04
C PRO A 248 2.98 -21.19 -18.25
N ALA A 249 2.94 -22.29 -17.48
CA ALA A 249 1.98 -23.37 -17.68
C ALA A 249 0.55 -22.96 -17.32
N HIS A 250 0.36 -21.99 -16.41
CA HIS A 250 -0.99 -21.49 -16.09
C HIS A 250 -1.63 -20.71 -17.25
N VAL A 251 -0.83 -20.11 -18.13
CA VAL A 251 -1.31 -19.16 -19.16
C VAL A 251 -2.42 -19.73 -20.06
N PRO A 252 -2.26 -20.88 -20.74
CA PRO A 252 -3.29 -21.41 -21.62
C PRO A 252 -4.59 -21.84 -20.91
N TYR A 253 -4.55 -22.09 -19.59
CA TYR A 253 -5.69 -22.59 -18.83
C TYR A 253 -6.39 -21.48 -18.05
N ALA A 254 -5.67 -20.75 -17.21
CA ALA A 254 -6.22 -19.71 -16.33
C ALA A 254 -6.67 -18.47 -17.12
N HIS A 255 -6.01 -18.17 -18.25
CA HIS A 255 -6.35 -17.04 -19.12
C HIS A 255 -7.08 -17.46 -20.39
N TYR A 256 -7.69 -18.66 -20.41
CA TYR A 256 -8.43 -19.17 -21.57
C TYR A 256 -9.53 -18.19 -22.01
N LYS A 257 -9.48 -17.77 -23.29
CA LYS A 257 -10.35 -16.74 -23.90
C LYS A 257 -10.23 -15.32 -23.31
N ILE A 258 -9.27 -15.08 -22.42
CA ILE A 258 -8.96 -13.75 -21.87
C ILE A 258 -7.71 -13.19 -22.54
N ILE A 259 -6.64 -13.98 -22.60
CA ILE A 259 -5.40 -13.63 -23.30
C ILE A 259 -5.37 -14.40 -24.64
N PRO A 260 -5.15 -13.72 -25.78
CA PRO A 260 -4.98 -14.39 -27.05
C PRO A 260 -3.78 -15.34 -26.98
N ALA A 261 -3.98 -16.61 -27.35
CA ALA A 261 -2.84 -17.50 -27.51
C ALA A 261 -1.89 -16.93 -28.58
N PRO A 262 -0.57 -17.02 -28.38
CA PRO A 262 0.38 -16.61 -29.42
C PRO A 262 0.03 -17.33 -30.72
N PRO A 263 0.13 -16.65 -31.88
CA PRO A 263 -0.23 -17.26 -33.15
C PRO A 263 0.59 -18.53 -33.34
N SER A 264 -0.09 -19.67 -33.50
CA SER A 264 0.57 -20.93 -33.79
C SER A 264 1.38 -20.74 -35.07
N ILE A 265 2.70 -20.85 -35.00
CA ILE A 265 3.54 -21.00 -36.18
C ILE A 265 3.07 -22.30 -36.83
N LYS A 266 2.28 -22.19 -37.91
CA LYS A 266 1.98 -23.33 -38.76
C LYS A 266 3.31 -23.72 -39.40
N ASN A 267 3.97 -24.73 -38.86
CA ASN A 267 5.06 -25.39 -39.56
C ASN A 267 4.52 -25.82 -40.92
N ARG A 268 5.09 -25.20 -41.96
CA ARG A 268 4.75 -25.44 -43.36
C ARG A 268 5.48 -26.68 -43.86
#